data_AF-A0A193QJA9-F1
#
_entry.id   AF-A0A193QJA9-F1
#
_cell.length_a   1.000
_cell.length_b   1.000
_cell.length_c   1.000
_cell.angle_alpha   90.00
_cell.angle_beta   90.00
_cell.angle_gamma   90.00
#
_symmetry.space_group_name_H-M   'P 1'
#
loop_
_entity.id
_entity.type
_entity.pdbx_description
1 polymer ?
#
loop_
_entity_poly.entity_id
_entity_poly.type
_entity_poly.pdbx_seq_one_letter_code
_entity_poly.pdbx_strand_id
1 'polypeptide(L)' 'MMKKSGAYALIPEGNNIFENIIVENNSFKKKGYYTIKYYDSVFCQPRMYYNKNDSLFYDSPDFKEINGIRV' A
#
# COMPACT_ATOMS: atom_id res chain seq x y z
N MET A 1 -4.00 -17.27 -21.37
CA MET A 1 -3.75 -17.08 -19.93
C MET A 1 -4.36 -15.76 -19.50
N MET A 2 -5.32 -15.75 -18.57
CA MET A 2 -5.74 -14.50 -17.92
C MET A 2 -4.61 -14.06 -16.99
N LYS A 3 -4.04 -12.87 -17.22
CA LYS A 3 -3.10 -12.27 -16.27
C LYS A 3 -3.86 -12.02 -14.97
N LYS A 4 -3.39 -12.60 -13.85
CA LYS A 4 -3.94 -12.28 -12.53
C LYS A 4 -3.70 -10.80 -12.24
N SER A 5 -4.77 -10.06 -11.99
CA SER A 5 -4.72 -8.67 -11.53
C SER A 5 -4.87 -8.59 -10.01
N GLY A 6 -4.54 -7.45 -9.43
CA GLY A 6 -4.76 -7.13 -8.02
C GLY A 6 -4.68 -5.64 -7.76
N ALA A 7 -5.10 -5.21 -6.57
CA ALA A 7 -4.92 -3.85 -6.12
C ALA A 7 -3.52 -3.68 -5.51
N TYR A 8 -2.86 -2.59 -5.89
CA TYR A 8 -1.52 -2.26 -5.45
C TYR A 8 -1.48 -0.84 -4.90
N ALA A 9 -0.86 -0.71 -3.74
CA ALA A 9 -0.45 0.57 -3.19
C ALA A 9 0.86 1.00 -3.88
N LEU A 10 0.86 2.14 -4.55
CA LEU A 10 2.04 2.73 -5.18
C LEU A 10 2.76 3.67 -4.20
N ILE A 11 4.02 3.37 -3.90
CA ILE A 11 4.82 4.13 -2.90
C ILE A 11 6.13 4.57 -3.55
N PRO A 12 6.51 5.87 -3.48
CA PRO A 12 7.81 6.34 -3.97
C PRO A 12 8.97 5.63 -3.29
N GLU A 13 10.02 5.33 -4.05
CA GLU A 13 11.26 4.78 -3.50
C GLU A 13 11.84 5.73 -2.43
N GLY A 14 12.27 5.18 -1.30
CA GLY A 14 12.78 5.95 -0.16
C GLY A 14 11.70 6.58 0.74
N ASN A 15 10.41 6.37 0.42
CA ASN A 15 9.28 6.79 1.24
C ASN A 15 8.47 5.58 1.73
N ASN A 16 7.60 5.79 2.71
CA ASN A 16 6.58 4.84 3.14
C ASN A 16 5.16 5.41 3.05
N ILE A 17 5.00 6.65 2.58
CA ILE A 17 3.69 7.25 2.32
C ILE A 17 3.18 6.75 0.98
N PHE A 18 2.03 6.12 1.06
CA PHE A 18 1.29 5.64 -0.08
C PHE A 18 0.59 6.78 -0.83
N GLU A 19 0.76 6.86 -2.15
CA GLU A 19 0.22 7.95 -2.96
C GLU A 19 -1.07 7.60 -3.72
N ASN A 20 -1.15 6.41 -4.33
CA ASN A 20 -2.29 6.08 -5.20
C ASN A 20 -2.51 4.57 -5.44
N ILE A 21 -3.79 4.15 -5.45
CA ILE A 21 -4.19 2.76 -5.69
C ILE A 21 -4.19 2.51 -7.20
N ILE A 22 -3.58 1.41 -7.64
CA ILE A 22 -3.71 0.95 -9.03
C ILE A 22 -4.20 -0.51 -9.07
N VAL A 23 -4.97 -0.83 -10.11
CA VAL A 23 -5.31 -2.22 -10.43
C VAL A 23 -4.46 -2.65 -11.60
N GLU A 24 -3.55 -3.58 -11.37
CA GLU A 24 -2.59 -4.00 -12.39
C GLU A 24 -2.24 -5.49 -12.27
N ASN A 25 -1.50 -5.98 -13.25
CA ASN A 25 -0.95 -7.33 -13.24
C ASN A 25 0.21 -7.47 -12.25
N ASN A 26 0.45 -8.69 -11.75
CA ASN A 26 1.53 -8.98 -10.80
C ASN A 26 2.96 -8.64 -11.29
N SER A 27 3.16 -8.43 -12.61
CA SER A 27 4.46 -8.07 -13.18
C SER A 27 4.66 -6.57 -13.37
N PHE A 28 3.72 -5.74 -12.93
CA PHE A 28 3.81 -4.29 -13.03
C PHE A 28 5.01 -3.75 -12.24
N LYS A 29 5.77 -2.85 -12.89
CA LYS A 29 6.88 -2.10 -12.29
C LYS A 29 6.83 -0.67 -12.80
N LYS A 30 7.08 0.30 -11.92
CA LYS A 30 7.18 1.72 -12.27
C LYS A 30 8.47 2.27 -11.68
N LYS A 31 9.33 2.86 -12.51
CA LYS A 31 10.60 3.44 -12.06
C LYS A 31 10.35 4.52 -11.00
N GLY A 32 11.10 4.46 -9.89
CA GLY A 32 10.98 5.40 -8.76
C GLY A 32 9.87 5.05 -7.78
N TYR A 33 9.22 3.90 -7.95
CA TYR A 33 8.16 3.43 -7.07
C TYR A 33 8.30 1.93 -6.80
N TYR A 34 7.96 1.52 -5.59
CA TYR A 34 7.62 0.13 -5.31
C TYR A 34 6.12 -0.02 -5.15
N THR A 35 5.65 -1.26 -5.31
CA THR A 35 4.23 -1.59 -5.16
C THR A 35 4.03 -2.63 -4.08
N ILE A 36 3.01 -2.43 -3.25
CA ILE A 36 2.58 -3.39 -2.26
C ILE A 36 1.20 -3.89 -2.67
N LYS A 37 1.10 -5.19 -2.96
CA LYS A 37 -0.19 -5.82 -3.19
C LYS A 37 -0.93 -5.91 -1.86
N TYR A 38 -2.19 -5.52 -1.84
CA TYR A 38 -3.04 -5.68 -0.66
C TYR A 38 -4.35 -6.37 -1.03
N TYR A 39 -5.09 -6.80 0.00
CA TYR A 39 -6.33 -7.57 -0.11
C TYR A 39 -7.47 -6.79 0.53
N ASP A 40 -8.71 -7.15 0.22
CA ASP A 40 -9.92 -6.45 0.70
C ASP A 40 -10.02 -6.39 2.23
N SER A 41 -9.32 -7.28 2.95
CA SER A 41 -9.24 -7.27 4.42
C SER A 41 -8.31 -6.20 4.99
N VAL A 42 -7.53 -5.50 4.16
CA VAL A 42 -6.56 -4.49 4.57
C VAL A 42 -7.12 -3.11 4.26
N PHE A 43 -7.28 -2.28 5.28
CA PHE A 43 -7.63 -0.88 5.09
C PHE A 43 -6.44 -0.11 4.52
N CYS A 44 -6.63 0.55 3.38
CA CYS A 44 -5.59 1.29 2.67
C CYS A 44 -6.21 2.48 1.91
N GLN A 45 -5.80 3.70 2.24
CA GLN A 45 -6.25 4.95 1.62
C GLN A 45 -5.07 5.90 1.35
N PRO A 46 -5.14 6.74 0.31
CA PRO A 46 -4.04 7.64 -0.04
C PRO A 46 -3.59 8.49 1.15
N ARG A 47 -2.27 8.67 1.29
CA ARG A 47 -1.55 9.35 2.38
C ARG A 47 -1.35 8.56 3.67
N MET A 48 -1.75 7.29 3.72
CA MET A 48 -1.38 6.41 4.82
C MET A 48 0.09 5.95 4.75
N TYR A 49 0.63 5.55 5.89
CA TYR A 49 2.00 5.10 6.09
C TYR A 49 2.08 3.59 6.10
N TYR A 50 2.80 3.00 5.15
CA TYR A 50 3.05 1.57 5.11
C TYR A 50 4.07 1.16 6.17
N ASN A 51 3.73 0.17 6.99
CA ASN A 51 4.65 -0.49 7.90
C ASN A 51 5.11 -1.82 7.31
N LYS A 52 6.40 -1.92 6.98
CA LYS A 52 6.99 -3.13 6.41
C LYS A 52 7.02 -4.33 7.37
N ASN A 53 6.84 -4.11 8.67
CA ASN A 53 6.95 -5.17 9.69
C ASN A 53 5.68 -6.03 9.78
N ASP A 54 4.51 -5.44 9.57
CA ASP A 54 3.20 -6.11 9.63
C ASP A 54 2.42 -6.05 8.30
N SER A 55 2.94 -5.31 7.31
CA SER A 55 2.32 -5.11 5.99
C SER A 55 0.98 -4.37 6.04
N LEU A 56 0.76 -3.52 7.06
CA LEU A 56 -0.43 -2.67 7.20
C LEU A 56 -0.15 -1.21 6.83
N PHE A 57 -1.22 -0.44 6.67
CA PHE A 57 -1.20 0.99 6.39
C PHE A 57 -1.82 1.73 7.58
N TYR A 58 -1.14 2.79 8.03
CA TYR A 58 -1.50 3.56 9.22
C TYR A 58 -1.76 5.02 8.90
N ASP A 59 -2.56 5.68 9.72
CA ASP A 59 -2.90 7.10 9.53
C ASP A 59 -1.69 8.02 9.82
N SER A 60 -0.69 7.50 10.53
CA SER A 60 0.43 8.24 11.12
C SER A 60 1.74 7.43 11.06
N PRO A 61 2.92 8.09 11.01
CA PRO A 61 4.23 7.41 10.95
C PRO A 61 4.61 6.69 12.25
N ASP A 62 3.85 6.87 13.33
CA ASP A 62 4.06 6.15 14.59
C ASP A 62 3.37 4.78 14.66
N PHE A 63 2.61 4.43 13.61
CA PHE A 63 1.96 3.13 13.42
C PHE A 63 1.01 2.70 14.55
N LYS A 64 0.21 3.63 15.07
CA LYS A 64 -0.76 3.34 16.16
C LYS A 64 -2.23 3.44 15.77
N GLU A 65 -2.55 3.95 14.59
CA GLU A 65 -3.94 4.24 14.21
C GLU A 65 -4.21 3.79 12.77
N ILE A 66 -5.36 3.12 12.58
CA ILE A 66 -5.89 2.72 11.29
C ILE A 66 -7.34 3.18 11.21
N ASN A 67 -7.66 4.05 10.25
CA ASN A 67 -9.01 4.59 10.07
C ASN A 67 -9.58 5.24 11.34
N GLY A 68 -8.76 5.98 12.08
CA GLY A 68 -9.15 6.61 13.34
C GLY A 68 -9.26 5.66 14.54
N ILE A 69 -8.91 4.37 14.37
CA ILE A 69 -8.97 3.36 15.43
C ILE A 69 -7.55 3.03 15.89
N ARG A 70 -7.31 3.17 17.20
CA ARG A 70 -6.02 2.82 17.81
C ARG A 70 -5.83 1.31 17.86
N VAL A 71 -4.65 0.84 17.46
CA VAL A 71 -4.24 -0.57 17.37
C VAL A 71 -2.96 -0.87 18.15
#